data_AF-A0A521GVN3-F1
#
_entry.id   AF-A0A521GVN3-F1
#
_cell.length_a   1.000
_cell.length_b   1.000
_cell.length_c   1.000
_cell.angle_alpha   90.00
_cell.angle_beta   90.00
_cell.angle_gamma   90.00
#
_symmetry.space_group_name_H-M   'P 1'
#
loop_
_entity.id
_entity.type
_entity.pdbx_description
1 polymer ?
#
loop_
_entity_poly.entity_id
_entity_poly.type
_entity_poly.pdbx_seq_one_letter_code
_entity_poly.pdbx_strand_id
1 'polypeptide(L)'
;MELEEYVMRSADIAGWIDDLDNADIRWDGTLVGLVPAIGSGAARQLLAAGDVAVPQLIAALEDESRFVAAHVLLTLLSGVEYHTVPWNGLKVDIAPDGQARVDAGQRPALVRRWRTWQQATPRPRSLPE
;
A
#
# COMPACT_ATOMS: atom_id res chain seq x y z
N MET A 1 -6.20 15.89 -26.38
CA MET A 1 -7.06 14.80 -25.90
C MET A 1 -6.34 13.97 -24.83
N GLU A 2 -5.09 13.53 -25.03
CA GLU A 2 -4.34 12.77 -24.00
C GLU A 2 -4.02 13.55 -22.71
N LEU A 3 -3.75 14.86 -22.80
CA LEU A 3 -3.41 15.67 -21.61
C LEU A 3 -4.59 15.88 -20.66
N GLU A 4 -5.80 16.03 -21.19
CA GLU A 4 -7.01 16.22 -20.38
C GLU A 4 -7.40 14.92 -19.67
N GLU A 5 -7.30 13.78 -20.36
CA GLU A 5 -7.56 12.46 -19.78
C GLU A 5 -6.53 12.11 -18.70
N TYR A 6 -5.25 12.44 -18.91
CA TYR A 6 -4.20 12.26 -17.91
C TYR A 6 -4.43 13.14 -16.66
N VAL A 7 -4.76 14.43 -16.85
CA VAL A 7 -5.03 15.35 -15.74
C VAL A 7 -6.26 14.91 -14.94
N MET A 8 -7.35 14.54 -15.62
CA MET A 8 -8.55 13.99 -14.97
C MET A 8 -8.22 12.74 -14.14
N ARG A 9 -7.47 11.79 -14.71
CA ARG A 9 -7.05 10.56 -14.02
C ARG A 9 -6.13 10.86 -12.82
N SER A 10 -5.31 11.90 -12.89
CA SER A 10 -4.46 12.32 -11.77
C SER A 10 -5.23 12.96 -10.62
N ALA A 11 -6.27 13.75 -10.93
CA ALA A 11 -7.17 14.35 -9.94
C ALA A 11 -8.04 13.28 -9.25
N ASP A 12 -8.54 12.30 -10.01
CA ASP A 12 -9.28 11.17 -9.46
C ASP A 12 -8.42 10.35 -8.49
N ILE A 13 -7.16 10.07 -8.83
CA ILE A 13 -6.25 9.36 -7.94
C ILE A 13 -5.98 10.17 -6.67
N ALA A 14 -5.79 11.48 -6.76
CA ALA A 14 -5.59 12.32 -5.58
C ALA A 14 -6.80 12.23 -4.62
N GLY A 15 -8.02 12.31 -5.15
CA GLY A 15 -9.24 12.12 -4.36
C GLY A 15 -9.31 10.74 -3.70
N TRP A 16 -8.98 9.67 -4.44
CA TRP A 16 -8.96 8.32 -3.86
C TRP A 16 -7.87 8.12 -2.81
N ILE A 17 -6.74 8.82 -2.91
CA ILE A 17 -5.70 8.81 -1.88
C ILE A 17 -6.18 9.53 -0.62
N ASP A 18 -6.93 10.61 -0.76
CA ASP A 18 -7.52 11.35 0.37
C ASP A 18 -8.60 10.56 1.10
N ASP A 19 -9.35 9.74 0.37
CA ASP A 19 -10.35 8.82 0.95
C ASP A 19 -9.75 7.51 1.49
N LEU A 20 -8.44 7.28 1.33
CA LEU A 20 -7.77 6.05 1.76
C LEU A 20 -7.49 6.08 3.26
N ASP A 21 -7.85 5.00 3.97
CA ASP A 21 -7.56 4.82 5.40
C ASP A 21 -6.97 3.43 5.68
N ASN A 22 -6.14 3.31 6.71
CA ASN A 22 -5.60 2.03 7.17
C ASN A 22 -6.71 0.99 7.46
N ALA A 23 -7.88 1.43 7.92
CA ALA A 23 -9.04 0.59 8.19
C ALA A 23 -9.65 -0.04 6.92
N ASP A 24 -9.28 0.44 5.73
CA ASP A 24 -9.67 -0.18 4.46
C ASP A 24 -9.03 -1.55 4.25
N ILE A 25 -8.00 -1.87 5.04
CA ILE A 25 -7.34 -3.17 5.05
C ILE A 25 -7.83 -3.99 6.22
N ARG A 26 -8.57 -5.04 5.91
CA ARG A 26 -8.86 -6.12 6.86
C ARG A 26 -7.74 -7.15 6.79
N TRP A 27 -7.33 -7.68 7.93
CA TRP A 27 -6.33 -8.74 8.00
C TRP A 27 -6.98 -10.05 8.42
N ASP A 28 -6.83 -11.07 7.57
CA ASP A 28 -7.28 -12.42 7.89
C ASP A 28 -6.06 -13.30 8.22
N GLY A 29 -6.11 -13.93 9.39
CA GLY A 29 -5.12 -14.90 9.82
C GLY A 29 -5.29 -16.24 9.11
N THR A 30 -4.20 -16.76 8.55
CA THR A 30 -4.14 -18.07 7.89
C THR A 30 -3.05 -18.94 8.52
N LEU A 31 -3.03 -20.23 8.18
CA LEU A 31 -1.98 -21.16 8.62
C LEU A 31 -0.56 -20.74 8.20
N VAL A 32 -0.45 -19.89 7.17
CA VAL A 32 0.83 -19.46 6.59
C VAL A 32 1.11 -17.97 6.79
N GLY A 33 0.37 -17.30 7.67
CA GLY A 33 0.53 -15.89 8.00
C GLY A 33 -0.68 -15.04 7.66
N LEU A 34 -0.47 -13.74 7.48
CA LEU A 34 -1.54 -12.77 7.28
C LEU A 34 -1.81 -12.49 5.81
N VAL A 35 -3.08 -12.39 5.45
CA VAL A 35 -3.54 -11.99 4.12
C VAL A 35 -4.43 -10.75 4.25
N PRO A 36 -4.12 -9.66 3.55
CA PRO A 36 -4.98 -8.48 3.55
C PRO A 36 -6.17 -8.65 2.60
N ALA A 37 -7.32 -8.14 3.01
CA ALA A 37 -8.52 -8.00 2.20
C ALA A 37 -8.89 -6.51 2.09
N ILE A 38 -9.21 -6.07 0.88
CA ILE A 38 -9.53 -4.67 0.57
C ILE A 38 -11.03 -4.41 0.71
N GLY A 39 -11.39 -3.51 1.62
CA GLY A 39 -12.77 -3.16 1.94
C GLY A 39 -13.34 -2.00 1.11
N SER A 40 -12.56 -0.95 0.83
CA SER A 40 -13.09 0.33 0.34
C SER A 40 -13.17 0.48 -1.17
N GLY A 41 -14.00 1.42 -1.62
CA GLY A 41 -14.11 1.80 -3.03
C GLY A 41 -12.83 2.48 -3.53
N ALA A 42 -12.29 3.43 -2.75
CA ALA A 42 -11.06 4.15 -3.06
C ALA A 42 -9.87 3.21 -3.30
N ALA A 43 -9.63 2.26 -2.39
CA ALA A 43 -8.57 1.28 -2.54
C ALA A 43 -8.71 0.42 -3.81
N ARG A 44 -9.95 0.03 -4.19
CA ARG A 44 -10.20 -0.71 -5.44
C ARG A 44 -9.95 0.14 -6.68
N GLN A 45 -10.32 1.43 -6.66
CA GLN A 45 -10.03 2.34 -7.76
C GLN A 45 -8.53 2.58 -7.93
N LEU A 46 -7.79 2.71 -6.82
CA LEU A 46 -6.33 2.81 -6.83
C LEU A 46 -5.67 1.57 -7.44
N LEU A 47 -6.17 0.36 -7.16
CA LEU A 47 -5.71 -0.85 -7.84
C LEU A 47 -6.01 -0.83 -9.34
N ALA A 48 -7.22 -0.41 -9.73
CA ALA A 48 -7.62 -0.33 -11.12
C ALA A 48 -6.83 0.74 -11.91
N ALA A 49 -6.38 1.79 -11.24
CA ALA A 49 -5.51 2.81 -11.81
C ALA A 49 -4.12 2.26 -12.18
N GLY A 50 -3.68 1.19 -11.51
CA GLY A 50 -2.44 0.50 -11.81
C GLY A 50 -1.19 1.29 -11.44
N ASP A 51 -0.13 1.12 -12.23
CA ASP A 51 1.19 1.75 -12.00
C ASP A 51 1.17 3.28 -11.91
N VAL A 52 0.15 3.93 -12.48
CA VAL A 52 -0.01 5.40 -12.42
C VAL A 52 -0.25 5.88 -10.98
N ALA A 53 -0.85 5.06 -10.11
CA ALA A 53 -1.09 5.40 -8.71
C ALA A 53 0.15 5.26 -7.81
N VAL A 54 1.19 4.53 -8.27
CA VAL A 54 2.37 4.19 -7.45
C VAL A 54 3.06 5.42 -6.84
N PRO A 55 3.34 6.52 -7.58
CA PRO A 55 4.00 7.69 -6.98
C PRO A 55 3.19 8.32 -5.84
N GLN A 56 1.87 8.40 -5.99
CA GLN A 56 0.98 8.98 -4.96
C GLN A 56 0.80 8.05 -3.77
N LEU A 57 0.76 6.72 -3.99
CA LEU A 57 0.76 5.74 -2.92
C LEU A 57 2.08 5.77 -2.10
N ILE A 58 3.23 5.98 -2.75
CA ILE A 58 4.50 6.15 -2.04
C ILE A 58 4.50 7.43 -1.21
N ALA A 59 3.90 8.51 -1.70
CA ALA A 59 3.72 9.73 -0.90
C ALA A 59 2.77 9.49 0.29
N ALA A 60 1.68 8.74 0.07
CA ALA A 60 0.71 8.38 1.12
C ALA A 60 1.32 7.54 2.25
N LEU A 61 2.44 6.84 2.01
CA LEU A 61 3.19 6.20 3.09
C LEU A 61 3.69 7.20 4.14
N GLU A 62 3.79 8.49 3.84
CA GLU A 62 4.18 9.49 4.84
C GLU A 62 3.03 9.90 5.76
N ASP A 63 1.80 9.47 5.53
CA ASP A 63 0.67 9.79 6.39
C ASP A 63 0.30 8.58 7.29
N GLU A 64 0.24 8.84 8.60
CA GLU A 64 -0.03 7.84 9.62
C GLU A 64 -1.42 7.19 9.47
N SER A 65 -2.42 7.91 8.94
CA SER A 65 -3.77 7.37 8.77
C SER A 65 -3.90 6.38 7.62
N ARG A 66 -2.95 6.37 6.67
CA ARG A 66 -3.09 5.62 5.41
C ARG A 66 -1.87 4.80 4.98
N PHE A 67 -0.75 4.86 5.70
CA PHE A 67 0.48 4.15 5.31
C PHE A 67 0.32 2.63 5.21
N VAL A 68 -0.55 2.00 6.00
CA VAL A 68 -0.81 0.55 5.94
C VAL A 68 -1.53 0.22 4.63
N ALA A 69 -2.59 0.96 4.32
CA ALA A 69 -3.33 0.76 3.09
C ALA A 69 -2.46 1.03 1.87
N ALA A 70 -1.70 2.12 1.87
CA ALA A 70 -0.76 2.44 0.81
C ALA A 70 0.30 1.35 0.62
N HIS A 71 0.88 0.84 1.72
CA HIS A 71 1.85 -0.26 1.67
C HIS A 71 1.25 -1.53 1.04
N VAL A 72 0.03 -1.88 1.43
CA VAL A 72 -0.65 -3.05 0.89
C VAL A 72 -0.91 -2.91 -0.61
N LEU A 73 -1.47 -1.78 -1.03
CA LEU A 73 -1.75 -1.48 -2.43
C LEU A 73 -0.47 -1.49 -3.28
N LEU A 74 0.63 -0.92 -2.78
CA LEU A 74 1.92 -0.94 -3.46
C LEU A 74 2.43 -2.37 -3.68
N THR A 75 2.35 -3.23 -2.67
CA THR A 75 2.70 -4.65 -2.84
C THR A 75 1.86 -5.33 -3.91
N LEU A 76 0.53 -5.12 -3.91
CA LEU A 76 -0.36 -5.75 -4.88
C LEU A 76 -0.10 -5.26 -6.32
N LEU A 77 0.23 -3.97 -6.49
CA LEU A 77 0.49 -3.36 -7.80
C LEU A 77 1.87 -3.70 -8.36
N SER A 78 2.89 -3.70 -7.50
CA SER A 78 4.29 -3.82 -7.91
C SER A 78 4.70 -5.23 -8.36
N GLY A 79 3.95 -6.26 -7.98
CA GLY A 79 4.34 -7.66 -8.18
C GLY A 79 5.59 -8.07 -7.41
N VAL A 80 5.95 -7.33 -6.35
CA VAL A 80 7.01 -7.78 -5.43
C VAL A 80 6.61 -9.12 -4.81
N GLU A 81 7.61 -9.97 -4.56
CA GLU A 81 7.41 -11.27 -3.91
C GLU A 81 6.70 -11.09 -2.57
N TYR A 82 5.69 -11.93 -2.33
CA TYR A 82 4.89 -11.88 -1.11
C TYR A 82 5.59 -12.61 0.02
N HIS A 83 5.86 -11.87 1.10
CA HIS A 83 6.21 -12.40 2.41
C HIS A 83 5.04 -12.13 3.35
N THR A 84 4.59 -13.16 4.06
CA THR A 84 3.42 -13.06 4.96
C THR A 84 3.79 -12.83 6.42
N VAL A 85 5.06 -13.03 6.81
CA VAL A 85 5.56 -12.89 8.18
C VAL A 85 7.02 -12.39 8.20
N PRO A 86 7.29 -11.11 8.54
CA PRO A 86 6.33 -9.99 8.54
C PRO A 86 5.77 -9.75 7.13
N TRP A 87 4.59 -9.12 7.04
CA TRP A 87 3.91 -8.90 5.76
C TRP A 87 4.68 -7.89 4.90
N ASN A 88 5.53 -8.34 3.98
CA ASN A 88 6.47 -7.50 3.22
C ASN A 88 7.21 -6.44 4.07
N GLY A 89 7.57 -6.83 5.30
CA GLY A 89 8.24 -5.98 6.27
C GLY A 89 7.34 -5.18 7.20
N LEU A 90 6.01 -5.21 7.00
CA LEU A 90 5.03 -4.68 7.93
C LEU A 90 4.69 -5.74 8.98
N LYS A 91 5.01 -5.44 10.23
CA LYS A 91 4.51 -6.21 11.37
C LYS A 91 3.09 -5.76 11.70
N VAL A 92 2.18 -6.73 11.72
CA VAL A 92 0.78 -6.55 12.06
C VAL A 92 0.48 -7.48 13.22
N ASP A 93 0.03 -6.91 14.34
CA ASP A 93 -0.37 -7.67 15.52
C ASP A 93 -1.89 -7.80 15.53
N ILE A 94 -2.41 -9.03 15.53
CA ILE A 94 -3.86 -9.27 15.68
C ILE A 94 -4.17 -9.36 17.18
N ALA A 95 -4.94 -8.41 17.67
CA ALA A 95 -5.40 -8.39 19.05
C ALA A 95 -6.42 -9.51 19.32
N PRO A 96 -6.65 -9.89 20.60
CA PRO A 96 -7.60 -10.96 20.94
C PRO A 96 -9.05 -10.72 20.49
N ASP A 97 -9.42 -9.46 20.22
CA ASP A 97 -10.71 -9.05 19.65
C ASP A 97 -10.77 -9.18 18.12
N GLY A 98 -9.70 -9.67 17.50
CA GLY A 98 -9.57 -9.81 16.05
C GLY A 98 -9.17 -8.52 15.34
N GLN A 99 -8.95 -7.41 16.05
CA GLN A 99 -8.52 -6.16 15.43
C GLN A 99 -7.03 -6.19 15.10
N ALA A 100 -6.69 -5.74 13.89
CA ALA A 100 -5.30 -5.54 13.51
C ALA A 100 -4.75 -4.26 14.13
N ARG A 101 -3.56 -4.34 14.71
CA ARG A 101 -2.79 -3.23 15.26
C ARG A 101 -1.46 -3.15 14.54
N VAL A 102 -1.11 -1.94 14.12
CA VAL A 102 0.14 -1.66 13.41
C VAL A 102 0.80 -0.47 14.09
N ASP A 103 2.07 -0.63 14.45
CA ASP A 103 2.87 0.47 14.99
C ASP A 103 3.22 1.47 13.86
N ALA A 104 2.79 2.72 14.03
CA ALA A 104 3.12 3.84 13.14
C ALA A 104 4.63 4.10 13.04
N GLY A 105 5.42 3.68 14.03
CA GLY A 105 6.89 3.73 14.02
C GLY A 105 7.54 2.94 12.89
N GLN A 106 6.82 2.01 12.25
CA GLN A 106 7.30 1.25 11.08
C GLN A 106 7.30 2.07 9.79
N ARG A 107 6.52 3.15 9.75
CA ARG A 107 6.29 4.01 8.58
C ARG A 107 7.57 4.51 7.91
N PRO A 108 8.57 5.10 8.61
CA PRO A 108 9.76 5.63 7.96
C PRO A 108 10.58 4.56 7.24
N ALA A 109 10.61 3.34 7.78
CA ALA A 109 11.29 2.22 7.13
C ALA A 109 10.57 1.85 5.81
N LEU A 110 9.24 1.72 5.84
CA LEU A 110 8.48 1.43 4.62
C LEU A 110 8.62 2.50 3.54
N VAL A 111 8.59 3.78 3.92
CA VAL A 111 8.80 4.91 2.99
C VAL A 111 10.16 4.77 2.30
N ARG A 112 11.24 4.54 3.07
CA ARG A 112 12.58 4.37 2.53
C ARG A 112 12.63 3.22 1.53
N ARG A 113 12.11 2.05 1.92
CA ARG A 113 12.16 0.83 1.11
C ARG A 113 11.44 0.98 -0.22
N TRP A 114 10.24 1.57 -0.21
CA TRP A 114 9.46 1.82 -1.42
C TRP A 114 10.06 2.88 -2.33
N ARG A 115 10.65 3.95 -1.77
CA ARG A 115 11.40 4.94 -2.55
C ARG A 115 12.61 4.31 -3.25
N THR A 116 13.38 3.49 -2.54
CA THR A 116 14.50 2.74 -3.12
C THR A 116 14.02 1.81 -4.24
N TRP A 117 12.93 1.08 -4.02
CA TRP A 117 12.33 0.21 -5.04
C TRP A 117 11.92 1.00 -6.29
N GLN A 118 11.28 2.17 -6.13
CA GLN A 118 10.81 3.00 -7.24
C GLN A 118 11.96 3.58 -8.08
N GLN A 119 13.08 3.92 -7.45
CA GLN A 119 14.25 4.53 -8.09
C GLN A 119 15.15 3.50 -8.80
N ALA A 120 15.05 2.21 -8.44
CA ALA A 120 15.87 1.16 -9.02
C ALA A 120 15.51 0.86 -10.48
N THR A 121 16.52 0.62 -11.31
CA THR A 121 16.36 0.23 -12.72
C THR A 121 17.21 -1.02 -13.03
N PRO A 122 16.60 -2.18 -13.29
CA PRO A 122 15.17 -2.46 -13.23
C PRO A 122 14.62 -2.44 -11.79
N ARG A 123 13.30 -2.26 -11.64
CA ARG A 123 12.63 -2.41 -10.34
C ARG A 123 12.85 -3.83 -9.81
N PRO A 124 13.30 -4.01 -8.56
CA PRO A 124 13.60 -5.33 -8.02
C PRO A 124 12.31 -6.11 -7.75
N ARG A 125 12.42 -7.44 -7.79
CA ARG A 125 11.33 -8.38 -7.49
C ARG A 125 11.03 -8.49 -6.00
N SER A 126 11.90 -7.98 -5.14
CA SER A 126 11.72 -7.93 -3.69
C SER A 126 11.86 -6.49 -3.19
N LEU A 127 11.24 -6.19 -2.05
CA LEU A 127 11.33 -4.89 -1.43
C LEU A 127 12.70 -4.76 -0.71
N PRO A 128 13.57 -3.80 -1.10
CA PRO A 128 14.91 -3.61 -0.49
C PRO A 128 14.84 -3.43 1.02
N GLU A 129 15.90 -3.75 1.78
CA GLU A 129 15.94 -3.56 3.26
C GLU A 129 16.07 -2.09 3.72
#